data_AF-A0A963H0W0-F1
#
_entry.id   AF-A0A963H0W0-F1
#
_cell.length_a   1.000
_cell.length_b   1.000
_cell.length_c   1.000
_cell.angle_alpha   90.00
_cell.angle_beta   90.00
_cell.angle_gamma   90.00
#
_symmetry.space_group_name_H-M   'P 1'
#
loop_
_entity.id
_entity.type
_entity.pdbx_description
1 polymer ?
#
loop_
_entity_poly.entity_id
_entity_poly.type
_entity_poly.pdbx_seq_one_letter_code
_entity_poly.pdbx_strand_id
1 'polypeptide(L)' 'MKDIVWTDYFKYRVKLRGFNLKNVEEIIRYSTERYYDTVTDRLVVVGKDSNVMVMIPYETDEEKSMITPVTIYATNRQ' A
#
# COMPACT_ATOMS: atom_id res chain seq x y z
N MET A 1 -9.47 14.32 -2.59
CA MET A 1 -8.39 13.44 -2.08
C MET A 1 -9.05 12.19 -1.57
N LYS A 2 -8.58 10.99 -1.91
CA LYS A 2 -9.23 9.74 -1.47
C LYS A 2 -8.89 9.44 -0.01
N ASP A 3 -9.88 8.99 0.74
CA ASP A 3 -9.72 8.54 2.13
C ASP A 3 -9.11 7.15 2.16
N ILE A 4 -8.15 6.94 3.07
CA ILE A 4 -7.51 5.64 3.23
C ILE A 4 -8.19 4.89 4.37
N VAL A 5 -8.77 3.75 4.05
CA VAL A 5 -9.45 2.88 5.02
C VAL A 5 -8.46 1.85 5.55
N TRP A 6 -7.95 2.11 6.75
CA TRP A 6 -7.02 1.21 7.42
C TRP A 6 -7.75 0.07 8.14
N THR A 7 -7.80 -1.11 7.52
CA THR A 7 -8.30 -2.31 8.18
C THR A 7 -7.37 -2.73 9.32
N ASP A 8 -7.93 -3.36 10.36
CA ASP A 8 -7.12 -3.84 11.48
C ASP A 8 -6.13 -4.93 11.05
N TYR A 9 -6.51 -5.73 10.06
CA TYR A 9 -5.60 -6.67 9.39
C TYR A 9 -4.39 -5.96 8.77
N PHE A 10 -4.62 -4.87 8.04
CA PHE A 10 -3.52 -4.12 7.43
C PHE A 10 -2.61 -3.47 8.48
N LYS A 11 -3.19 -2.81 9.49
CA LYS A 11 -2.44 -2.23 10.61
C LYS A 11 -1.59 -3.28 11.32
N TYR A 12 -2.15 -4.47 11.55
CA TYR A 12 -1.41 -5.61 12.09
C TYR A 12 -0.24 -6.01 11.19
N ARG A 13 -0.42 -6.10 9.88
CA ARG A 13 0.65 -6.47 8.92
C ARG A 13 1.76 -5.43 8.82
N VAL A 14 1.44 -4.15 8.93
CA VAL A 14 2.41 -3.04 9.02
C VAL A 14 3.28 -3.21 10.27
N LYS A 15 2.64 -3.36 11.44
CA LYS A 15 3.32 -3.54 12.72
C LYS A 15 4.17 -4.81 12.75
N LEU A 16 3.64 -5.94 12.28
CA LEU A 16 4.33 -7.24 12.26
C LEU A 16 5.64 -7.19 11.47
N ARG A 17 5.70 -6.38 10.42
CA ARG A 17 6.88 -6.24 9.56
C ARG A 17 7.78 -5.06 9.92
N GLY A 18 7.47 -4.34 11.00
CA GLY A 18 8.26 -3.21 11.48
C GLY A 18 8.15 -1.95 10.61
N PHE A 19 7.11 -1.82 9.79
CA PHE A 19 6.89 -0.62 8.98
C PHE A 19 6.14 0.46 9.75
N ASN A 20 6.28 1.71 9.30
CA ASN A 20 5.58 2.84 9.90
C ASN A 20 4.33 3.20 9.08
N LEU A 21 3.16 3.20 9.73
CA LEU A 21 1.88 3.48 9.05
C LEU A 21 1.86 4.87 8.38
N LYS A 22 2.54 5.87 8.96
CA LYS A 22 2.66 7.21 8.37
C LYS A 22 3.47 7.20 7.07
N ASN A 23 4.59 6.48 7.04
CA ASN A 23 5.40 6.34 5.83
C ASN A 23 4.62 5.55 4.75
N VAL A 24 3.88 4.53 5.17
CA VAL A 24 2.99 3.75 4.29
C VAL A 24 1.90 4.62 3.67
N GLU A 25 1.31 5.54 4.46
CA GLU A 25 0.35 6.53 3.96
C GLU A 25 0.96 7.42 2.88
N GLU A 26 2.16 7.96 3.13
CA GLU A 26 2.88 8.80 2.16
C GLU A 26 3.15 8.05 0.86
N ILE A 27 3.55 6.77 0.94
CA ILE A 27 3.75 5.92 -0.24
C ILE A 27 2.45 5.77 -1.05
N ILE A 28 1.33 5.44 -0.39
CA ILE A 28 0.04 5.26 -1.06
C ILE A 28 -0.44 6.54 -1.74
N ARG A 29 -0.19 7.70 -1.11
CA ARG A 29 -0.65 8.99 -1.63
C ARG A 29 0.22 9.52 -2.75
N TYR A 30 1.54 9.40 -2.62
CA TYR A 30 2.46 10.21 -3.40
C TYR A 30 3.45 9.41 -4.24
N SER A 31 3.55 8.09 -4.05
CA SER A 31 4.46 7.33 -4.90
C SER A 31 3.98 7.33 -6.36
N THR A 32 4.95 7.57 -7.24
CA THR A 32 4.80 7.59 -8.69
C THR A 32 4.79 6.19 -9.29
N GLU A 33 5.36 5.21 -8.59
CA GLU A 33 5.47 3.85 -9.07
C GLU A 33 4.23 3.05 -8.70
N ARG A 34 3.41 2.73 -9.71
CA ARG A 34 2.17 1.99 -9.57
C ARG A 34 2.03 0.99 -10.71
N TYR A 35 1.47 -0.18 -10.40
CA TYR A 35 1.22 -1.25 -11.34
C TYR A 35 -0.20 -1.76 -11.19
N TYR A 36 -0.68 -2.41 -12.25
CA TYR A 36 -1.90 -3.20 -12.19
C TYR A 36 -1.52 -4.67 -12.21
N ASP A 37 -1.86 -5.40 -11.13
CA ASP A 37 -1.72 -6.84 -11.07
C ASP A 37 -2.91 -7.49 -11.78
N THR A 38 -2.65 -8.04 -12.96
CA THR A 38 -3.67 -8.69 -13.81
C THR A 38 -4.12 -10.05 -13.29
N VAL A 39 -3.38 -10.67 -12.37
CA VAL A 39 -3.76 -11.97 -11.78
C VAL A 39 -4.75 -11.76 -10.65
N THR A 40 -4.55 -10.73 -9.83
CA THR A 40 -5.41 -10.44 -8.68
C THR A 40 -6.40 -9.31 -8.89
N ASP A 41 -6.36 -8.66 -10.06
CA ASP A 41 -7.21 -7.53 -10.47
C ASP A 41 -7.10 -6.34 -9.50
N ARG A 42 -5.86 -5.98 -9.11
CA ARG A 42 -5.60 -4.96 -8.09
C ARG A 42 -4.54 -3.96 -8.52
N LEU A 43 -4.68 -2.73 -8.03
CA LEU A 43 -3.62 -1.74 -8.10
C LEU A 43 -2.57 -2.04 -7.04
N VAL A 44 -1.30 -1.85 -7.39
CA VAL A 44 -0.16 -2.02 -6.50
C VAL A 44 0.66 -0.75 -6.55
N VAL A 45 0.88 -0.13 -5.40
CA VAL A 45 1.83 0.99 -5.27
C VAL A 45 3.14 0.46 -4.70
N VAL A 46 4.25 0.96 -5.23
CA VAL A 46 5.59 0.63 -4.74
C VAL A 46 6.21 1.88 -4.17
N GLY A 47 6.89 1.76 -3.05
CA GLY A 47 7.60 2.88 -2.44
C GLY A 47 8.70 2.40 -1.51
N LYS A 48 9.29 3.34 -0.78
CA LYS A 48 10.40 3.05 0.12
C LYS A 48 10.00 3.47 1.54
N ASP A 49 10.00 2.50 2.46
CA ASP A 49 9.93 2.81 3.89
C ASP A 49 11.35 2.67 4.46
N SER A 50 11.93 3.80 4.87
CA SER A 50 13.32 3.91 5.31
C SER A 50 14.32 3.44 4.24
N ASN A 51 14.76 2.17 4.30
CA ASN A 51 15.69 1.54 3.36
C ASN A 51 15.15 0.28 2.69
N VAL A 52 13.89 -0.06 2.95
CA VAL A 52 13.25 -1.25 2.40
C VAL A 52 12.24 -0.81 1.34
N MET A 53 12.35 -1.38 0.15
CA MET A 53 11.33 -1.20 -0.86
C MET A 53 10.10 -2.02 -0.48
N VAL A 54 8.92 -1.41 -0.57
CA VAL A 54 7.66 -2.03 -0.19
C VAL A 54 6.66 -1.99 -1.34
N MET A 55 5.91 -3.08 -1.50
CA MET A 55 4.79 -3.17 -2.43
C MET A 55 3.49 -3.28 -1.64
N ILE A 56 2.52 -2.44 -1.97
CA ILE A 56 1.24 -2.35 -1.27
C ILE A 56 0.12 -2.52 -2.31
N PRO A 57 -0.45 -3.72 -2.47
CA PRO A 57 -1.71 -3.87 -3.17
C PRO A 57 -2.84 -3.11 -2.45
N TYR A 58 -3.68 -2.43 -3.22
CA TYR A 58 -4.83 -1.69 -2.72
C TYR A 58 -6.00 -1.78 -3.69
N GLU A 59 -7.19 -1.65 -3.13
CA GLU A 59 -8.44 -1.52 -3.87
C GLU A 59 -8.90 -0.06 -3.86
N THR A 60 -9.57 0.39 -4.90
CA THR A 60 -10.20 1.72 -4.96
C THR A 60 -11.70 1.59 -5.10
N ASP A 61 -12.43 2.35 -4.30
CA ASP A 61 -13.86 2.61 -4.50
C ASP A 61 -13.95 4.02 -5.07
N GLU A 62 -14.19 4.13 -6.38
CA GLU A 62 -14.26 5.42 -7.08
C GLU A 62 -15.47 6.23 -6.64
N GLU A 63 -16.61 5.58 -6.37
CA GLU A 63 -17.84 6.25 -5.95
C GLU A 63 -17.70 6.87 -4.56
N LYS A 64 -17.07 6.13 -3.63
CA LYS A 64 -16.85 6.60 -2.26
C LYS A 64 -15.54 7.37 -2.08
N SER A 65 -14.73 7.51 -3.13
CA SER A 65 -13.38 8.08 -3.05
C SER A 65 -12.53 7.44 -1.94
N MET A 66 -12.55 6.10 -1.86
CA MET A 66 -11.79 5.35 -0.85
C MET A 66 -10.65 4.54 -1.46
N ILE A 67 -9.56 4.41 -0.70
CA ILE A 67 -8.46 3.50 -0.96
C ILE A 67 -8.37 2.53 0.22
N THR A 68 -8.41 1.23 -0.07
CA THR A 68 -8.29 0.18 0.96
C THR A 68 -7.02 -0.63 0.71
N PRO A 69 -5.95 -0.40 1.48
CA PRO A 69 -4.74 -1.20 1.41
C PRO A 69 -5.01 -2.65 1.86
N VAL A 70 -4.62 -3.62 1.04
CA VAL A 70 -4.90 -5.04 1.26
C VAL A 70 -3.82 -5.66 2.13
N THR A 71 -2.55 -5.46 1.77
CA THR A 71 -1.39 -5.88 2.57
C THR A 71 -0.15 -5.11 2.13
N ILE A 72 0.96 -5.32 2.81
CA ILE A 72 2.26 -4.71 2.50
C ILE A 72 3.29 -5.83 2.35
N TYR A 73 4.24 -5.75 1.43
CA TYR A 73 5.34 -6.70 1.28
C TYR A 73 6.66 -5.95 1.24
N ALA A 74 7.69 -6.46 1.90
CA ALA A 74 9.06 -6.08 1.58
C ALA A 74 9.42 -6.71 0.24
N THR A 75 10.05 -5.95 -0.64
CA THR A 75 10.58 -6.46 -1.91
C THR A 75 12.04 -6.07 -2.04
N ASN A 76 12.84 -7.01 -2.53
CA ASN A 76 14.20 -6.76 -2.96
C ASN A 76 14.16 -6.93 -4.48
N ARG A 77 13.85 -5.85 -5.21
CA ARG A 77 14.10 -5.86 -6.65
C ARG A 77 15.60 -6.03 -6.85
N GLN A 78 15.98 -7.20 -7.34
CA GLN A 78 17.31 -7.49 -7.89
C GLN A 78 17.35 -7.05 -9.35
#